data_AF-A0A251SQ31-F1
#
_entry.id   AF-A0A251SQ31-F1
#
_cell.length_a   1.000
_cell.length_b   1.000
_cell.length_c   1.000
_cell.angle_alpha   90.00
_cell.angle_beta   90.00
_cell.angle_gamma   90.00
#
_symmetry.space_group_name_H-M   'P 1'
#
loop_
_entity.id
_entity.type
_entity.pdbx_description
1 polymer ?
#
loop_
_entity_poly.entity_id
_entity_poly.type
_entity_poly.pdbx_seq_one_letter_code
_entity_poly.pdbx_strand_id
1 'polypeptide(L)'
;MDMCSKCHKNMILKQEEAQLATSSIESIVNGQNIDKTSAVLPNSAGSEVALSTQPSSAPQVQAENSEKPNEGQSQGPSRCTTCRKRVGLTGFSCRCGHVFCAVHRYSNKHDCLFNYRVTAKDAIAKANPVVKTAAKESKSP
;
A
#
# COMPACT_ATOMS: atom_id res chain seq x y z
N MET A 1 19.36 18.05 -6.93
CA MET A 1 18.04 17.51 -7.33
C MET A 1 17.79 16.21 -6.59
N ASP A 2 16.84 16.17 -5.64
CA ASP A 2 16.44 14.92 -4.96
C ASP A 2 15.62 14.04 -5.90
N MET A 3 16.31 13.13 -6.60
CA MET A 3 15.69 12.18 -7.52
C MET A 3 15.23 10.94 -6.76
N CYS A 4 14.02 10.45 -7.05
CA CYS A 4 13.53 9.23 -6.41
C CYS A 4 14.41 8.01 -6.78
N SER A 5 14.37 6.96 -5.96
CA SER A 5 15.26 5.80 -6.11
C SER A 5 15.17 5.09 -7.48
N LYS A 6 14.07 5.31 -8.23
CA LYS A 6 13.92 4.79 -9.60
C LYS A 6 14.59 5.72 -10.63
N CYS A 7 14.41 7.03 -10.50
CA CYS A 7 15.00 8.03 -11.39
C CYS A 7 16.52 8.11 -11.23
N HIS A 8 17.04 7.99 -10.01
CA HIS A 8 18.48 7.96 -9.76
C HIS A 8 19.15 6.73 -10.42
N LYS A 9 18.52 5.55 -10.30
CA LYS A 9 19.02 4.33 -10.95
C LYS A 9 19.00 4.43 -12.47
N ASN A 10 17.91 4.94 -13.05
CA ASN A 10 17.83 5.15 -14.51
C ASN A 10 18.85 6.17 -15.01
N MET A 11 19.13 7.21 -14.22
CA MET A 11 20.15 8.21 -14.57
C MET A 11 21.56 7.59 -14.56
N ILE A 12 21.88 6.76 -13.56
CA ILE A 12 23.16 6.05 -13.50
C ILE A 12 23.32 5.09 -14.68
N LEU A 13 22.32 4.26 -14.96
CA LEU A 13 22.37 3.31 -16.08
C LEU A 13 22.55 4.02 -17.42
N LYS A 14 21.89 5.17 -17.60
CA LYS A 14 22.02 6.00 -18.81
C LYS A 14 23.37 6.71 -18.89
N GLN A 15 23.99 7.02 -17.75
CA GLN A 15 25.34 7.57 -17.69
C GLN A 15 26.39 6.49 -18.02
N GLU A 16 26.22 5.25 -17.56
CA GLU A 16 27.08 4.11 -17.90
C GLU A 16 26.99 3.77 -19.39
N GLU A 17 25.79 3.74 -19.97
CA GLU A 17 25.61 3.49 -21.40
C GLU A 17 26.25 4.59 -22.27
N ALA A 18 26.14 5.86 -21.85
CA ALA A 18 26.82 6.96 -22.50
C ALA A 18 28.35 6.85 -22.37
N GLN A 19 28.87 6.42 -21.22
CA GLN A 19 30.30 6.18 -21.02
C GLN A 19 30.82 5.02 -21.88
N LEU A 20 30.05 3.94 -22.02
CA LEU A 20 30.40 2.80 -22.87
C LEU A 20 30.37 3.19 -24.36
N ALA A 21 29.42 4.04 -24.77
CA ALA A 21 29.38 4.59 -26.13
C ALA A 21 30.56 5.52 -26.42
N THR A 22 31.03 6.29 -25.43
CA THR A 22 32.23 7.15 -25.58
C THR A 22 33.54 6.35 -25.52
N SER A 23 33.65 5.34 -24.65
CA SER A 23 34.87 4.52 -24.53
C SER A 23 35.02 3.50 -25.67
N SER A 24 33.90 3.13 -26.31
CA SER A 24 33.91 2.28 -27.52
C SER A 24 34.53 2.99 -28.73
N ILE A 25 34.73 4.31 -28.69
CA ILE A 25 35.44 5.09 -29.72
C ILE A 25 36.89 5.39 -29.29
N GLU A 26 37.20 5.46 -28.00
CA GLU A 26 38.58 5.65 -27.50
C GLU A 26 39.49 4.43 -27.73
N SER A 27 38.93 3.24 -27.97
CA SER A 27 39.71 2.02 -28.26
C SER A 27 40.13 1.86 -29.73
N ILE A 28 39.66 2.72 -30.64
CA ILE A 28 39.98 2.65 -32.08
C ILE A 28 41.11 3.65 -32.46
N VAL A 29 41.42 4.64 -31.63
CA VAL A 29 42.37 5.74 -31.95
C VAL A 29 43.74 5.58 -31.26
N ASN A 30 44.23 4.36 -31.08
CA ASN A 30 45.62 4.15 -30.64
C ASN A 30 46.39 3.06 -31.41
N GLY A 31 46.10 2.92 -32.72
CA GLY A 31 47.04 2.42 -33.72
C GLY A 31 47.44 3.57 -34.68
N GLN A 32 48.74 3.79 -34.87
CA GLN A 32 49.40 5.01 -35.38
C GLN A 32 49.14 5.40 -36.87
N ASN A 33 49.29 6.72 -37.15
CA ASN A 33 49.73 7.38 -38.41
C ASN A 33 48.68 7.40 -39.58
N ILE A 34 48.32 8.47 -40.29
CA ILE A 34 48.94 9.73 -40.74
C ILE A 34 47.85 10.74 -41.17
N ASP A 35 48.18 12.03 -41.11
CA ASP A 35 47.71 13.11 -42.00
C ASP A 35 46.25 13.63 -41.98
N LYS A 36 46.19 14.96 -41.79
CA LYS A 36 45.53 15.93 -42.69
C LYS A 36 44.07 16.36 -42.40
N THR A 37 44.00 17.68 -42.14
CA THR A 37 42.95 18.66 -42.45
C THR A 37 41.64 18.56 -41.67
N SER A 38 41.27 19.64 -40.96
CA SER A 38 40.44 20.76 -41.47
C SER A 38 39.05 20.25 -41.85
N ALA A 39 37.92 20.82 -41.46
CA ALA A 39 37.50 21.92 -40.63
C ALA A 39 35.95 21.87 -40.73
N VAL A 40 35.31 22.78 -40.01
CA VAL A 40 33.97 23.31 -40.29
C VAL A 40 32.78 22.52 -39.70
N LEU A 41 32.06 23.28 -38.87
CA LEU A 41 30.70 23.18 -38.33
C LEU A 41 29.65 23.12 -39.49
N PRO A 42 28.32 23.35 -39.30
CA PRO A 42 27.45 23.38 -38.12
C PRO A 42 26.11 22.62 -38.34
N ASN A 43 25.24 22.69 -37.31
CA ASN A 43 23.83 23.09 -37.40
C ASN A 43 22.69 22.05 -37.35
N SER A 44 21.71 22.43 -36.52
CA SER A 44 20.24 22.34 -36.68
C SER A 44 19.44 21.06 -36.39
N ALA A 45 18.60 21.21 -35.35
CA ALA A 45 17.13 21.18 -35.36
C ALA A 45 16.33 19.84 -35.40
N GLY A 46 15.19 19.87 -34.68
CA GLY A 46 14.09 18.87 -34.68
C GLY A 46 14.07 18.03 -33.39
N SER A 47 13.10 18.11 -32.46
CA SER A 47 11.65 17.82 -32.59
C SER A 47 11.45 16.43 -33.24
N GLU A 48 10.72 15.44 -32.72
CA GLU A 48 9.38 15.39 -32.14
C GLU A 48 9.07 13.99 -31.52
N VAL A 49 8.24 14.00 -30.47
CA VAL A 49 7.02 13.20 -30.16
C VAL A 49 6.91 11.69 -30.51
N ALA A 50 6.18 11.00 -29.60
CA ALA A 50 5.34 9.80 -29.82
C ALA A 50 6.07 8.44 -29.83
N LEU A 51 5.51 7.30 -29.44
CA LEU A 51 4.23 6.88 -28.84
C LEU A 51 4.42 5.37 -28.52
N SER A 52 3.58 4.83 -27.63
CA SER A 52 3.04 3.46 -27.75
C SER A 52 3.98 2.27 -27.46
N THR A 53 3.60 1.38 -26.55
CA THR A 53 2.68 0.25 -26.80
C THR A 53 2.77 -0.75 -25.64
N GLN A 54 1.65 -1.40 -25.33
CA GLN A 54 1.46 -2.51 -24.37
C GLN A 54 2.20 -3.81 -24.80
N PRO A 55 2.24 -4.88 -23.98
CA PRO A 55 1.19 -5.93 -24.03
C PRO A 55 0.88 -6.64 -22.66
N SER A 56 -0.40 -7.02 -22.42
CA SER A 56 -1.03 -8.37 -22.49
C SER A 56 -0.89 -9.26 -21.22
N SER A 57 -1.95 -9.43 -20.42
CA SER A 57 -2.93 -10.56 -20.35
C SER A 57 -2.31 -11.88 -19.81
N ALA A 58 -2.89 -12.65 -18.88
CA ALA A 58 -4.29 -13.06 -18.72
C ALA A 58 -4.53 -13.72 -17.30
N PRO A 59 -5.58 -14.51 -17.03
CA PRO A 59 -6.74 -14.12 -16.21
C PRO A 59 -6.97 -15.03 -14.99
N GLN A 60 -7.64 -14.60 -13.92
CA GLN A 60 -8.15 -15.54 -12.90
C GLN A 60 -9.52 -15.10 -12.34
N VAL A 61 -10.39 -16.11 -12.25
CA VAL A 61 -11.84 -16.10 -12.03
C VAL A 61 -12.25 -16.02 -10.55
N GLN A 62 -13.51 -15.69 -10.33
CA GLN A 62 -14.23 -15.64 -9.05
C GLN A 62 -14.21 -16.99 -8.30
N ALA A 63 -14.17 -16.95 -6.96
CA ALA A 63 -14.77 -17.97 -6.10
C ALA A 63 -15.08 -17.38 -4.72
N GLU A 64 -16.33 -17.51 -4.31
CA GLU A 64 -16.80 -17.33 -2.93
C GLU A 64 -16.39 -18.52 -2.03
N ASN A 65 -16.32 -18.20 -0.73
CA ASN A 65 -16.59 -19.05 0.43
C ASN A 65 -15.43 -19.74 1.18
N SER A 66 -15.60 -19.67 2.51
CA SER A 66 -15.16 -20.56 3.58
C SER A 66 -13.89 -20.24 4.38
N GLU A 67 -14.17 -20.11 5.67
CA GLU A 67 -13.35 -19.84 6.83
C GLU A 67 -12.24 -20.88 7.05
N LYS A 68 -11.00 -20.42 7.29
CA LYS A 68 -10.06 -20.87 8.35
C LYS A 68 -8.75 -20.07 8.28
N PRO A 69 -8.01 -19.92 9.39
CA PRO A 69 -7.00 -18.87 9.55
C PRO A 69 -5.72 -19.22 8.80
N ASN A 70 -5.40 -18.43 7.78
CA ASN A 70 -4.13 -18.52 7.06
C ASN A 70 -3.09 -17.66 7.80
N GLU A 71 -2.30 -18.31 8.65
CA GLU A 71 -1.05 -17.77 9.13
C GLU A 71 -0.08 -17.66 7.94
N GLY A 72 0.27 -16.44 7.55
CA GLY A 72 1.39 -16.21 6.62
C GLY A 72 1.09 -15.50 5.31
N GLN A 73 -0.09 -14.92 5.11
CA GLN A 73 -0.27 -13.94 4.03
C GLN A 73 0.19 -12.58 4.52
N SER A 74 1.26 -12.05 3.93
CA SER A 74 1.69 -10.67 4.07
C SER A 74 0.60 -9.75 3.52
N GLN A 75 -0.43 -9.53 4.34
CA GLN A 75 -1.48 -8.56 4.09
C GLN A 75 -0.77 -7.22 3.85
N GLY A 76 -1.12 -6.56 2.75
CA GLY A 76 -0.56 -5.25 2.41
C GLY A 76 -0.62 -4.29 3.59
N PRO A 77 0.17 -3.20 3.58
CA PRO A 77 0.36 -2.36 4.75
C PRO A 77 -0.99 -1.90 5.32
N SER A 78 -1.28 -2.27 6.56
CA SER A 78 -2.53 -1.98 7.25
C SER A 78 -2.81 -0.47 7.20
N ARG A 79 -3.98 -0.07 6.69
CA ARG A 79 -4.40 1.35 6.58
C ARG A 79 -5.71 1.58 7.33
N CYS A 80 -5.88 2.80 7.84
CA CYS A 80 -7.13 3.25 8.44
C CYS A 80 -8.26 3.24 7.40
N THR A 81 -9.42 2.66 7.72
CA THR A 81 -10.55 2.63 6.79
C THR A 81 -11.12 4.02 6.49
N THR A 82 -11.13 4.94 7.48
CA THR A 82 -11.67 6.30 7.32
C THR A 82 -10.73 7.23 6.54
N CYS A 83 -9.46 7.31 6.95
CA CYS A 83 -8.51 8.31 6.40
C CYS A 83 -7.38 7.71 5.54
N ARG A 84 -7.35 6.39 5.34
CA ARG A 84 -6.34 5.64 4.55
C ARG A 84 -4.88 5.87 4.96
N LYS A 85 -4.64 6.50 6.12
CA LYS A 85 -3.31 6.63 6.74
C LYS A 85 -2.77 5.23 7.04
N ARG A 86 -1.49 4.97 6.78
CA ARG A 86 -0.85 3.71 7.18
C ARG A 86 -0.84 3.62 8.71
N VAL A 87 -1.36 2.51 9.23
CA VAL A 87 -1.42 2.23 10.67
C VAL A 87 -0.49 1.08 11.08
N GLY A 88 -0.05 0.25 10.12
CA GLY A 88 0.93 -0.80 10.36
C GLY A 88 0.51 -1.76 11.47
N LEU A 89 1.46 -2.12 12.35
CA LEU A 89 1.23 -2.98 13.51
C LEU A 89 0.38 -2.30 14.61
N THR A 90 0.39 -0.97 14.66
CA THR A 90 -0.29 -0.17 15.71
C THR A 90 -1.75 0.18 15.36
N GLY A 91 -2.35 -0.51 14.40
CA GLY A 91 -3.74 -0.32 14.03
C GLY A 91 -4.70 -0.76 15.12
N PHE A 92 -5.73 0.04 15.40
CA PHE A 92 -6.78 -0.32 16.34
C PHE A 92 -7.91 -1.04 15.61
N SER A 93 -8.16 -2.30 15.95
CA SER A 93 -9.33 -3.03 15.48
C SER A 93 -10.60 -2.54 16.20
N CYS A 94 -11.65 -2.28 15.43
CA CYS A 94 -12.98 -2.02 15.97
C CYS A 94 -13.85 -3.27 15.87
N ARG A 95 -14.92 -3.33 16.68
CA ARG A 95 -15.88 -4.46 16.68
C ARG A 95 -16.65 -4.59 15.37
N CYS A 96 -16.69 -3.54 14.54
CA CYS A 96 -17.21 -3.61 13.18
C CYS A 96 -16.28 -4.32 12.18
N GLY A 97 -15.10 -4.82 12.60
CA GLY A 97 -14.18 -5.59 11.75
C GLY A 97 -13.17 -4.74 10.98
N HIS A 98 -13.20 -3.41 11.12
CA HIS A 98 -12.27 -2.50 10.46
C HIS A 98 -11.10 -2.07 11.36
N VAL A 99 -10.01 -1.62 10.74
CA VAL A 99 -8.80 -1.13 11.43
C VAL A 99 -8.67 0.38 11.25
N PHE A 100 -8.38 1.09 12.33
CA PHE A 100 -8.32 2.55 12.37
C PHE A 100 -7.03 3.07 12.99
N CYS A 101 -6.72 4.34 12.72
CA CYS A 101 -5.64 5.05 13.42
C CYS A 101 -6.12 5.58 14.77
N ALA A 102 -5.20 6.11 15.59
CA ALA A 102 -5.51 6.63 16.94
C ALA A 102 -6.67 7.65 16.96
N VAL A 103 -6.79 8.47 15.92
CA VAL A 103 -7.83 9.51 15.82
C VAL A 103 -9.21 8.93 15.48
N HIS A 104 -9.26 7.84 14.70
CA HIS A 104 -10.51 7.22 14.23
C HIS A 104 -10.89 5.96 15.01
N ARG A 105 -10.19 5.69 16.11
CA ARG A 105 -10.39 4.49 16.95
C ARG A 105 -11.80 4.40 17.55
N TYR A 106 -12.36 5.53 17.97
CA TYR A 106 -13.65 5.55 18.69
C TYR A 106 -14.84 5.43 17.73
N SER A 107 -15.91 4.79 18.17
CA SER A 107 -17.13 4.53 17.37
C SER A 107 -17.85 5.79 16.90
N ASN A 108 -17.60 6.94 17.50
CA ASN A 108 -18.16 8.23 17.04
C ASN A 108 -17.31 8.89 15.94
N LYS A 109 -16.12 8.37 15.64
CA LYS A 109 -15.19 8.92 14.65
C LYS A 109 -15.25 8.18 13.31
N HIS A 110 -16.08 7.14 13.22
CA HIS A 110 -16.38 6.39 12.01
C HIS A 110 -17.84 5.95 12.09
N ASP A 111 -18.46 5.63 10.96
CA ASP A 111 -19.84 5.15 10.92
C ASP A 111 -19.91 3.69 11.38
N CYS A 112 -19.77 3.48 12.70
CA CYS A 112 -19.75 2.15 13.29
C CYS A 112 -21.14 1.51 13.24
N LEU A 113 -21.29 0.49 12.41
CA LEU A 113 -22.54 -0.28 12.31
C LEU A 113 -22.75 -1.25 13.50
N PHE A 114 -21.78 -1.38 14.40
CA PHE A 114 -21.85 -2.30 15.53
C PHE A 114 -22.72 -1.74 16.66
N ASN A 115 -23.73 -2.50 17.08
CA ASN A 115 -24.71 -2.04 18.06
C ASN A 115 -24.29 -2.37 19.51
N TYR A 116 -23.45 -1.52 20.10
CA TYR A 116 -22.90 -1.71 21.44
C TYR A 116 -23.95 -1.85 22.55
N ARG A 117 -25.12 -1.23 22.39
CA ARG A 117 -26.18 -1.24 23.41
C ARG A 117 -26.77 -2.63 23.61
N VAL A 118 -27.05 -3.34 22.53
CA VAL A 118 -27.65 -4.68 22.59
C VAL A 118 -26.64 -5.64 23.18
N THR A 119 -25.42 -5.65 22.66
CA THR A 119 -24.37 -6.54 23.15
C THR A 119 -24.04 -6.30 24.63
N ALA A 120 -24.04 -5.05 25.09
CA ALA A 120 -23.82 -4.74 26.50
C ALA A 120 -24.97 -5.23 27.39
N LYS A 121 -26.22 -5.02 26.96
CA LYS A 121 -27.39 -5.52 27.69
C LYS A 121 -27.39 -7.04 27.81
N ASP A 122 -27.09 -7.75 26.72
CA ASP A 122 -27.04 -9.21 26.74
C ASP A 122 -25.92 -9.73 27.64
N ALA A 123 -24.75 -9.08 27.63
CA ALA A 123 -23.65 -9.41 28.52
C ALA A 123 -24.01 -9.19 30.00
N ILE A 124 -24.69 -8.08 30.32
CA ILE A 124 -25.16 -7.78 31.68
C ILE A 124 -26.24 -8.78 32.10
N ALA A 125 -27.23 -9.05 31.24
CA ALA A 125 -28.30 -10.01 31.53
C ALA A 125 -27.74 -11.41 31.79
N LYS A 126 -26.71 -11.82 31.04
CA LYS A 126 -26.02 -13.10 31.23
C LYS A 126 -25.18 -13.13 32.52
N ALA A 127 -24.64 -12.00 32.95
CA ALA A 127 -23.82 -11.89 34.15
C ALA A 127 -24.66 -11.72 35.44
N ASN A 128 -25.90 -11.24 35.34
CA ASN A 128 -26.76 -11.02 36.49
C ASN A 128 -27.21 -12.37 37.09
N PRO A 129 -26.91 -12.63 38.37
CA PRO A 129 -27.40 -13.83 39.05
C PRO A 129 -28.92 -13.74 39.23
N VAL A 130 -29.61 -14.88 39.07
CA VAL A 130 -31.06 -14.95 39.26
C VAL A 130 -31.39 -14.85 40.75
N VAL A 131 -31.79 -13.66 41.19
CA VAL A 131 -32.23 -13.42 42.56
C VAL A 131 -33.62 -14.04 42.75
N LYS A 132 -33.68 -15.22 43.37
CA LYS A 132 -34.94 -15.83 43.81
C LYS A 132 -35.34 -15.20 45.14
N THR A 133 -36.29 -14.27 45.14
CA THR A 133 -36.93 -13.84 46.38
C THR A 133 -37.85 -14.97 46.85
N ALA A 134 -37.50 -15.65 47.95
CA ALA A 134 -38.45 -16.50 48.66
C ALA A 134 -39.64 -15.61 49.05
N ALA A 135 -40.83 -15.94 48.52
CA ALA A 135 -42.05 -15.25 48.87
C ALA A 135 -42.20 -15.29 50.39
N LYS A 136 -42.04 -14.15 51.07
CA LYS A 136 -42.53 -14.01 52.44
C LYS A 136 -44.04 -14.04 52.33
N GLU A 137 -44.63 -15.17 52.70
CA GLU A 137 -46.07 -15.32 52.85
C GLU A 137 -46.64 -14.18 53.70
N SER A 138 -47.50 -13.37 53.08
CA SER A 138 -48.36 -12.41 53.76
C SER A 138 -49.44 -13.18 54.51
N LYS A 139 -49.15 -13.60 55.75
CA LYS A 139 -50.18 -14.01 56.71
C LYS A 139 -50.92 -12.75 57.17
N SER A 140 -52.05 -12.42 56.54
CA SER A 140 -52.96 -11.39 57.05
C SER A 140 -53.59 -11.83 58.38
N PRO A 141 -53.78 -10.91 59.35
CA PRO A 141 -54.54 -11.15 60.57
C PRO A 141 -56.03 -11.32 60.31
#